data_AF-A0A2E2AEF2-F1
#
_entry.id   AF-A0A2E2AEF2-F1
#
_cell.length_a   1.000
_cell.length_b   1.000
_cell.length_c   1.000
_cell.angle_alpha   90.00
_cell.angle_beta   90.00
_cell.angle_gamma   90.00
#
_symmetry.space_group_name_H-M   'P 1'
#
loop_
_entity.id
_entity.type
_entity.pdbx_description
1 polymer ?
#
loop_
_entity_poly.entity_id
_entity_poly.type
_entity_poly.pdbx_seq_one_letter_code
_entity_poly.pdbx_strand_id
1 'polypeptide(L)'
;MSLKTDRNGMFIFGMTNTDELSGFLKHKFTEHQIQQAYDYLVEASKNEAREKKKSPLRVFWQHLKKVYNEKIPPLQCHRGCAHCCHTGVSCTQLEWEGILKNAEENNVDLNAVYERSKRTINKVDEVLKAGKNMDQVDWHRLVINQPCPFLSEEGACEIYEDRPLDCRMVVAFRGVCESKKLEHAQRGVVLEEAVGATVIAKLQHDMTPKIKRRKFRGTQPIKLLQQWLILWKQKNL
;
A
#
# COMPACT_ATOMS: atom_id res chain seq x y z
N MET A 1 -7.56 -19.03 -13.95
CA MET A 1 -6.42 -18.93 -14.91
C MET A 1 -5.19 -19.50 -14.22
N SER A 2 -4.31 -20.22 -14.91
CA SER A 2 -3.04 -20.64 -14.30
C SER A 2 -2.20 -19.41 -14.00
N LEU A 3 -1.82 -19.22 -12.73
CA LEU A 3 -0.93 -18.14 -12.32
C LEU A 3 0.39 -18.26 -13.06
N LYS A 4 0.78 -17.22 -13.82
CA LYS A 4 2.08 -17.17 -14.48
C LYS A 4 3.05 -16.49 -13.53
N THR A 5 4.03 -17.26 -13.05
CA THR A 5 5.11 -16.73 -12.23
C THR A 5 6.39 -16.55 -13.03
N ASP A 6 7.29 -15.70 -12.52
CA ASP A 6 8.64 -15.61 -13.09
C ASP A 6 9.48 -16.86 -12.75
N ARG A 7 10.70 -16.95 -13.31
CA ARG A 7 11.60 -18.09 -13.10
C ARG A 7 11.96 -18.34 -11.63
N ASN A 8 11.87 -17.31 -10.78
CA ASN A 8 12.16 -17.38 -9.36
C ASN A 8 10.89 -17.60 -8.52
N GLY A 9 9.72 -17.67 -9.15
CA GLY A 9 8.41 -17.74 -8.49
C GLY A 9 8.02 -16.47 -7.72
N MET A 10 8.77 -15.37 -7.87
CA MET A 10 8.69 -14.15 -7.05
C MET A 10 7.59 -13.19 -7.48
N PHE A 11 7.16 -13.27 -8.74
CA PHE A 11 6.15 -12.38 -9.31
C PHE A 11 4.99 -13.15 -9.85
N ILE A 12 3.79 -12.56 -9.75
CA ILE A 12 2.57 -13.13 -10.32
C ILE A 12 1.99 -12.13 -11.31
N PHE A 13 1.87 -12.55 -12.56
CA PHE A 13 1.34 -11.71 -13.62
C PHE A 13 -0.19 -11.63 -13.54
N GLY A 14 -0.74 -10.41 -13.55
CA GLY A 14 -2.19 -10.18 -13.70
C GLY A 14 -3.05 -10.60 -12.51
N MET A 15 -2.47 -10.82 -11.33
CA MET A 15 -3.21 -11.18 -10.13
C MET A 15 -3.77 -9.93 -9.43
N THR A 16 -5.10 -9.83 -9.36
CA THR A 16 -5.80 -8.77 -8.62
C THR A 16 -6.68 -9.31 -7.49
N ASN A 17 -6.85 -10.63 -7.37
CA ASN A 17 -7.66 -11.27 -6.34
C ASN A 17 -6.82 -11.60 -5.09
N THR A 18 -7.28 -11.12 -3.92
CA THR A 18 -6.58 -11.29 -2.64
C THR A 18 -6.60 -12.72 -2.10
N ASP A 19 -7.67 -13.48 -2.33
CA ASP A 19 -7.79 -14.87 -1.86
C ASP A 19 -6.87 -15.79 -2.67
N GLU A 20 -6.77 -15.57 -3.98
CA GLU A 20 -5.81 -16.28 -4.84
C GLU A 20 -4.37 -15.99 -4.42
N LEU A 21 -4.06 -14.73 -4.08
CA LEU A 21 -2.76 -14.34 -3.54
C LEU A 21 -2.45 -15.04 -2.21
N SER A 22 -3.43 -15.09 -1.30
CA SER A 22 -3.31 -15.78 -0.01
C SER A 22 -3.07 -17.28 -0.19
N GLY A 23 -3.79 -17.92 -1.11
CA GLY A 23 -3.59 -19.33 -1.46
C GLY A 23 -2.19 -19.60 -2.01
N PHE A 24 -1.72 -18.75 -2.93
CA PHE A 24 -0.36 -18.84 -3.48
C PHE A 24 0.71 -18.71 -2.39
N LEU A 25 0.54 -17.74 -1.48
CA LEU A 25 1.46 -17.49 -0.38
C LEU A 25 1.62 -18.69 0.55
N LYS A 26 0.49 -19.31 0.95
CA LYS A 26 0.48 -20.51 1.80
C LYS A 26 1.11 -21.73 1.14
N HIS A 27 1.03 -21.82 -0.19
CA HIS A 27 1.70 -22.88 -0.94
C HIS A 27 3.21 -22.66 -1.02
N LYS A 28 3.66 -21.39 -1.12
CA LYS A 28 5.06 -21.04 -1.35
C LYS A 28 5.91 -21.01 -0.07
N PHE A 29 5.33 -20.65 1.07
CA PHE A 29 6.07 -20.45 2.32
C PHE A 29 5.51 -21.31 3.44
N THR A 30 6.38 -21.86 4.28
CA THR A 30 5.96 -22.61 5.48
C THR A 30 5.47 -21.68 6.57
N GLU A 31 4.64 -22.18 7.48
CA GLU A 31 4.16 -21.40 8.64
C GLU A 31 5.32 -20.88 9.49
N HIS A 32 6.38 -21.68 9.67
CA HIS A 32 7.58 -21.26 10.38
C HIS A 32 8.27 -20.07 9.70
N GLN A 33 8.41 -20.09 8.37
CA GLN A 33 9.01 -18.98 7.62
C GLN A 33 8.17 -17.71 7.77
N ILE A 34 6.84 -17.83 7.63
CA ILE A 34 5.89 -16.73 7.80
C ILE A 34 6.01 -16.12 9.19
N GLN A 35 6.00 -16.95 10.23
CA GLN A 35 6.11 -16.50 11.61
C GLN A 35 7.45 -15.80 11.88
N GLN A 36 8.56 -16.40 11.43
CA GLN A 36 9.89 -15.83 11.60
C GLN A 36 10.03 -14.46 10.92
N ALA A 37 9.52 -14.31 9.69
CA ALA A 37 9.56 -13.04 8.97
C ALA A 37 8.71 -11.97 9.67
N TYR A 38 7.52 -12.35 10.13
CA TYR A 38 6.64 -11.46 10.90
C TYR A 38 7.32 -10.99 12.19
N ASP A 39 7.85 -11.91 13.01
CA ASP A 39 8.46 -11.56 14.30
C ASP A 39 9.68 -10.66 14.11
N TYR A 40 10.53 -10.98 13.13
CA TYR A 40 11.66 -10.15 12.76
C TYR A 40 11.22 -8.73 12.37
N LEU A 41 10.27 -8.59 11.45
CA LEU A 41 9.83 -7.28 10.96
C LEU A 41 9.18 -6.45 12.06
N VAL A 42 8.38 -7.05 12.93
CA VAL A 42 7.75 -6.34 14.06
C VAL A 42 8.81 -5.83 15.03
N GLU A 43 9.71 -6.70 15.48
CA GLU A 43 10.70 -6.33 16.50
C GLU A 43 11.77 -5.37 15.95
N ALA A 44 12.26 -5.61 14.73
CA ALA A 44 13.20 -4.69 14.06
C ALA A 44 12.56 -3.31 13.87
N SER A 45 11.32 -3.25 13.38
CA SER A 45 10.61 -1.98 13.17
C SER A 45 10.40 -1.20 14.47
N LYS A 46 10.16 -1.88 15.59
CA LYS A 46 9.95 -1.23 16.90
C LYS A 46 11.26 -0.76 17.52
N ASN A 47 12.30 -1.60 17.50
CA ASN A 47 13.57 -1.30 18.15
C ASN A 47 14.31 -0.17 17.41
N GLU A 48 14.44 -0.30 16.09
CA GLU A 48 15.11 0.72 15.28
C GLU A 48 14.31 2.04 15.23
N ALA A 49 12.98 2.01 15.34
CA ALA A 49 12.17 3.22 15.41
C ALA A 49 12.49 4.07 16.64
N ARG A 50 12.74 3.43 17.79
CA ARG A 50 13.14 4.12 19.02
C ARG A 50 14.50 4.77 18.86
N GLU A 51 15.46 4.03 18.31
CA GLU A 51 16.84 4.51 18.07
C GLU A 51 16.88 5.67 17.08
N LYS A 52 16.16 5.54 15.96
CA LYS A 52 16.14 6.51 14.85
C LYS A 52 15.15 7.66 15.05
N LYS A 53 14.37 7.67 16.15
CA LYS A 53 13.26 8.61 16.40
C LYS A 53 12.27 8.70 15.22
N LYS A 54 11.98 7.57 14.58
CA LYS A 54 11.01 7.45 13.47
C LYS A 54 9.77 6.70 13.91
N SER A 55 8.69 6.75 13.13
CA SER A 55 7.55 5.87 13.38
C SER A 55 7.93 4.41 13.06
N PRO A 56 7.39 3.42 13.80
CA PRO A 56 7.59 2.01 13.47
C PRO A 56 7.19 1.67 12.04
N LEU A 57 6.13 2.30 11.53
CA LEU A 57 5.69 2.11 10.14
C LEU A 57 6.76 2.58 9.13
N ARG A 58 7.39 3.74 9.35
CA ARG A 58 8.41 4.25 8.42
C ARG A 58 9.70 3.40 8.45
N VAL A 59 10.02 2.83 9.60
CA VAL A 59 11.12 1.86 9.72
C VAL A 59 10.77 0.55 9.00
N PHE A 60 9.54 0.07 9.16
CA PHE A 60 9.04 -1.09 8.40
C PHE A 60 9.18 -0.88 6.88
N TRP A 61 8.83 0.30 6.37
CA TRP A 61 9.06 0.66 4.96
C TRP A 61 10.53 0.63 4.53
N GLN A 62 11.44 1.04 5.41
CA GLN A 62 12.89 0.97 5.15
C GLN A 62 13.37 -0.49 5.09
N HIS A 63 12.84 -1.37 5.95
CA HIS A 63 13.14 -2.80 5.88
C HIS A 63 12.63 -3.42 4.57
N LEU A 64 11.40 -3.13 4.16
CA LEU A 64 10.89 -3.61 2.87
C LEU A 64 11.74 -3.12 1.70
N LYS A 65 12.14 -1.84 1.71
CA LYS A 65 13.04 -1.27 0.68
C LYS A 65 14.38 -2.01 0.64
N LYS A 66 14.94 -2.36 1.80
CA LYS A 66 16.18 -3.16 1.88
C LYS A 66 15.99 -4.55 1.29
N VAL A 67 14.90 -5.24 1.65
CA VAL A 67 14.55 -6.56 1.10
C VAL A 67 14.43 -6.50 -0.43
N TYR A 68 13.79 -5.46 -0.97
CA TYR A 68 13.69 -5.28 -2.42
C TYR A 68 15.04 -5.14 -3.11
N ASN A 69 15.95 -4.37 -2.51
CA ASN A 69 17.27 -4.17 -3.08
C ASN A 69 18.14 -5.44 -3.02
N GLU A 70 17.89 -6.32 -2.06
CA GLU A 70 18.70 -7.53 -1.82
C GLU A 70 18.14 -8.80 -2.49
N LYS A 71 16.82 -8.97 -2.46
CA LYS A 71 16.16 -10.25 -2.81
C LYS A 71 15.36 -10.21 -4.10
N ILE A 72 15.13 -9.02 -4.66
CA ILE A 72 14.26 -8.83 -5.81
C ILE A 72 15.07 -8.24 -6.97
N PRO A 73 14.80 -8.63 -8.23
CA PRO A 73 15.28 -7.87 -9.39
C PRO A 73 15.01 -6.37 -9.25
N PRO A 74 15.86 -5.50 -9.84
CA PRO A 74 15.71 -4.06 -9.72
C PRO A 74 14.29 -3.58 -10.08
N LEU A 75 13.65 -2.93 -9.11
CA LEU A 75 12.37 -2.26 -9.30
C LEU A 75 12.52 -1.15 -10.33
N GLN A 76 11.56 -1.02 -11.25
CA GLN A 76 11.50 0.12 -12.18
C GLN A 76 10.86 1.36 -11.56
N CYS A 77 10.38 1.26 -10.32
CA CYS A 77 9.80 2.39 -9.62
C CYS A 77 10.93 3.34 -9.17
N HIS A 78 10.96 4.53 -9.75
CA HIS A 78 11.88 5.61 -9.41
C HIS A 78 11.15 6.96 -9.54
N ARG A 79 11.80 8.05 -9.11
CA ARG A 79 11.24 9.40 -9.31
C ARG A 79 10.99 9.65 -10.80
N GLY A 80 9.78 10.09 -11.15
CA GLY A 80 9.34 10.28 -12.55
C GLY A 80 8.72 9.05 -13.20
N CYS A 81 8.68 7.89 -12.53
CA CYS A 81 7.95 6.71 -13.00
C CYS A 81 6.50 6.72 -12.50
N ALA A 82 5.54 6.79 -13.42
CA ALA A 82 4.10 6.89 -13.13
C ALA A 82 3.26 5.67 -13.56
N HIS A 83 3.90 4.62 -14.06
CA HIS A 83 3.22 3.52 -14.75
C HIS A 83 2.16 2.81 -13.87
N CYS A 84 2.53 2.37 -12.66
CA CYS A 84 1.57 1.75 -11.73
C CYS A 84 0.73 2.77 -10.94
N CYS A 85 1.06 4.07 -10.99
CA CYS A 85 0.36 5.14 -10.28
C CYS A 85 -1.01 5.50 -10.90
N HIS A 86 -1.65 4.54 -11.56
CA HIS A 86 -2.98 4.65 -12.16
C HIS A 86 -3.93 3.54 -11.68
N THR A 87 -3.54 2.80 -10.65
CA THR A 87 -4.41 1.84 -9.95
C THR A 87 -5.20 2.53 -8.84
N GLY A 88 -6.32 1.93 -8.44
CA GLY A 88 -6.88 2.24 -7.12
C GLY A 88 -5.92 1.78 -6.03
N VAL A 89 -5.53 2.69 -5.15
CA VAL A 89 -4.66 2.43 -4.02
C VAL A 89 -5.48 2.53 -2.74
N SER A 90 -5.41 1.47 -1.94
CA SER A 90 -6.02 1.39 -0.63
C SER A 90 -4.96 1.39 0.46
N CYS A 91 -5.29 1.93 1.62
CA CYS A 91 -4.43 1.86 2.79
C CYS A 91 -5.24 1.83 4.08
N THR A 92 -4.61 1.31 5.13
CA THR A 92 -5.11 1.34 6.50
C THR A 92 -5.03 2.76 7.08
N GLN A 93 -5.63 2.96 8.25
CA GLN A 93 -5.53 4.23 8.97
C GLN A 93 -4.09 4.55 9.38
N LEU A 94 -3.34 3.57 9.89
CA LEU A 94 -1.95 3.78 10.30
C LEU A 94 -1.07 4.24 9.13
N GLU A 95 -1.30 3.67 7.93
CA GLU A 95 -0.62 4.08 6.71
C GLU A 95 -1.02 5.49 6.28
N TRP A 96 -2.31 5.83 6.34
CA TRP A 96 -2.78 7.18 6.06
C TRP A 96 -2.16 8.23 7.00
N GLU A 97 -2.06 7.94 8.30
CA GLU A 97 -1.40 8.81 9.26
C GLU A 97 0.10 9.00 8.92
N GLY A 98 0.77 7.93 8.45
CA GLY A 98 2.12 8.02 7.91
C GLY A 98 2.23 8.92 6.68
N ILE A 99 1.25 8.84 5.77
CA ILE A 99 1.16 9.70 4.58
C ILE A 99 0.96 11.18 4.98
N LEU A 100 0.08 11.47 5.94
CA LEU A 100 -0.14 12.84 6.41
C LEU A 100 1.15 13.44 7.00
N LYS A 101 1.87 12.66 7.82
CA LYS A 101 3.15 13.09 8.37
C LYS A 101 4.20 13.33 7.27
N ASN A 102 4.23 12.46 6.26
CA ASN A 102 5.11 12.63 5.11
C ASN A 102 4.79 13.90 4.32
N ALA A 103 3.50 14.17 4.11
CA ALA A 103 3.02 15.36 3.43
C ALA A 103 3.44 16.64 4.18
N GLU A 104 3.29 16.64 5.51
CA GLU A 104 3.77 17.74 6.37
C GLU A 104 5.29 17.94 6.24
N GLU A 105 6.09 16.87 6.41
CA GLU A 105 7.55 16.93 6.36
C GLU A 105 8.10 17.38 5.00
N ASN A 106 7.37 17.13 3.91
CA ASN A 106 7.80 17.45 2.54
C ASN A 106 7.01 18.59 1.90
N ASN A 107 6.22 19.33 2.68
CA ASN A 107 5.39 20.46 2.22
C ASN A 107 4.48 20.10 1.04
N VAL A 108 3.88 18.90 1.07
CA VAL A 108 2.89 18.47 0.08
C VAL A 108 1.56 19.14 0.40
N ASP A 109 1.04 19.96 -0.52
CA ASP A 109 -0.25 20.62 -0.35
C ASP A 109 -1.41 19.63 -0.54
N LEU A 110 -2.00 19.20 0.58
CA LEU A 110 -3.13 18.28 0.59
C LEU A 110 -4.41 18.90 -0.01
N ASN A 111 -4.57 20.23 -0.03
CA ASN A 111 -5.68 20.86 -0.75
C ASN A 111 -5.48 20.75 -2.26
N ALA A 112 -4.25 20.96 -2.75
CA ALA A 112 -3.93 20.73 -4.16
C ALA A 112 -4.11 19.25 -4.56
N VAL A 113 -3.66 18.31 -3.70
CA VAL A 113 -3.90 16.86 -3.85
C VAL A 113 -5.40 16.56 -3.96
N TYR A 114 -6.22 17.17 -3.10
CA TYR A 114 -7.67 17.01 -3.12
C TYR A 114 -8.28 17.55 -4.42
N GLU A 115 -7.95 18.78 -4.81
CA GLU A 115 -8.53 19.41 -6.01
C GLU A 115 -8.16 18.67 -7.29
N ARG A 116 -6.89 18.25 -7.47
CA ARG A 116 -6.50 17.49 -8.67
C ARG A 116 -7.13 16.09 -8.75
N SER A 117 -7.55 15.54 -7.61
CA SER A 117 -8.21 14.22 -7.54
C SER A 117 -9.74 14.28 -7.46
N LYS A 118 -10.34 15.49 -7.55
CA LYS A 118 -11.77 15.76 -7.41
C LYS A 118 -12.67 14.85 -8.25
N ARG A 119 -12.27 14.55 -9.49
CA ARG A 119 -13.00 13.61 -10.35
C ARG A 119 -13.13 12.22 -9.71
N THR A 120 -12.02 11.67 -9.20
CA THR A 120 -12.03 10.35 -8.54
C THR A 120 -12.67 10.39 -7.17
N ILE A 121 -12.52 11.51 -6.44
CA ILE A 121 -13.20 11.76 -5.18
C ILE A 121 -14.72 11.73 -5.36
N ASN A 122 -15.25 12.44 -6.36
CA ASN A 122 -16.70 12.46 -6.63
C ASN A 122 -17.24 11.05 -6.91
N LYS A 123 -16.54 10.24 -7.71
CA LYS A 123 -16.92 8.84 -7.96
C LYS A 123 -16.98 8.01 -6.68
N VAL A 124 -15.99 8.18 -5.80
CA VAL A 124 -15.93 7.46 -4.52
C VAL A 124 -17.04 7.96 -3.59
N ASP A 125 -17.26 9.27 -3.51
CA ASP A 125 -18.29 9.90 -2.70
C ASP A 125 -19.71 9.46 -3.12
N GLU A 126 -19.99 9.37 -4.42
CA GLU A 126 -21.26 8.84 -4.96
C GLU A 126 -21.52 7.40 -4.49
N VAL A 127 -20.49 6.53 -4.54
CA VAL A 127 -20.60 5.14 -4.08
C VAL A 127 -20.86 5.08 -2.57
N LEU A 128 -20.19 5.92 -1.79
CA LEU A 128 -20.38 6.00 -0.34
C LEU A 128 -21.79 6.50 0.02
N LYS A 129 -22.29 7.54 -0.67
CA LYS A 129 -23.65 8.09 -0.50
C LYS A 129 -24.74 7.10 -0.89
N ALA A 130 -24.48 6.25 -1.88
CA ALA A 130 -25.41 5.19 -2.29
C ALA A 130 -25.52 4.05 -1.27
N GLY A 131 -24.76 4.07 -0.17
CA GLY A 131 -24.82 3.05 0.89
C GLY A 131 -24.40 1.66 0.43
N LYS A 132 -23.69 1.55 -0.71
CA LYS A 132 -23.25 0.26 -1.24
C LYS A 132 -22.34 -0.44 -0.24
N ASN A 133 -22.50 -1.75 -0.11
CA ASN A 133 -21.61 -2.54 0.73
C ASN A 133 -20.18 -2.40 0.21
N MET A 134 -19.32 -1.88 1.07
CA MET A 134 -17.92 -1.61 0.77
C MET A 134 -17.15 -2.87 0.37
N ASP A 135 -17.56 -4.05 0.83
CA ASP A 135 -16.92 -5.33 0.51
C ASP A 135 -17.33 -5.87 -0.87
N GLN A 136 -18.38 -5.30 -1.49
CA GLN A 136 -18.89 -5.69 -2.81
C GLN A 136 -18.43 -4.76 -3.93
N VAL A 137 -17.74 -3.66 -3.59
CA VAL A 137 -17.21 -2.72 -4.57
C VAL A 137 -15.79 -3.11 -4.91
N ASP A 138 -15.51 -3.39 -6.19
CA ASP A 138 -14.14 -3.49 -6.70
C ASP A 138 -13.50 -2.09 -6.70
N TRP A 139 -12.94 -1.71 -5.56
CA TRP A 139 -12.32 -0.41 -5.33
C TRP A 139 -11.20 -0.11 -6.32
N HIS A 140 -10.42 -1.14 -6.67
CA HIS A 140 -9.34 -1.00 -7.63
C HIS A 140 -9.88 -0.63 -9.01
N ARG A 141 -11.02 -1.21 -9.42
CA ARG A 141 -11.69 -0.84 -10.68
C ARG A 141 -12.35 0.53 -10.65
N LEU A 142 -12.86 0.99 -9.51
CA LEU A 142 -13.63 2.24 -9.43
C LEU A 142 -12.84 3.47 -9.93
N VAL A 143 -11.54 3.49 -9.62
CA VAL A 143 -10.63 4.60 -9.97
C VAL A 143 -9.49 4.16 -10.89
N ILE A 144 -9.61 2.99 -11.53
CA ILE A 144 -8.60 2.46 -12.44
C ILE A 144 -8.35 3.40 -13.63
N ASN A 145 -7.11 3.43 -14.14
CA ASN A 145 -6.67 4.30 -15.23
C ASN A 145 -6.82 5.79 -14.93
N GLN A 146 -6.99 6.19 -13.66
CA GLN A 146 -6.94 7.58 -13.23
C GLN A 146 -5.67 7.80 -12.41
N PRO A 147 -5.00 8.95 -12.55
CA PRO A 147 -3.77 9.22 -11.82
C PRO A 147 -4.03 9.16 -10.30
N CYS A 148 -3.07 8.57 -9.59
CA CYS A 148 -3.05 8.57 -8.13
C CYS A 148 -3.14 10.01 -7.61
N PRO A 149 -3.89 10.27 -6.52
CA PRO A 149 -3.98 11.62 -5.96
C PRO A 149 -2.64 12.24 -5.61
N PHE A 150 -1.59 11.45 -5.33
CA PHE A 150 -0.24 11.91 -4.94
C PHE A 150 0.78 11.86 -6.08
N LEU A 151 0.32 11.73 -7.33
CA LEU A 151 1.17 11.84 -8.50
C LEU A 151 1.29 13.32 -8.89
N SER A 152 2.51 13.85 -8.92
CA SER A 152 2.78 15.21 -9.39
C SER A 152 2.63 15.32 -10.91
N GLU A 153 2.61 16.54 -11.42
CA GLU A 153 2.51 16.81 -12.86
C GLU A 153 3.72 16.25 -13.63
N GLU A 154 4.90 16.20 -13.01
CA GLU A 154 6.12 15.61 -13.56
C GLU A 154 6.16 14.08 -13.44
N GLY A 155 5.06 13.45 -12.98
CA GLY A 155 4.97 12.01 -12.80
C GLY A 155 5.75 11.47 -11.60
N ALA A 156 6.10 12.33 -10.63
CA ALA A 156 6.76 11.92 -9.39
C ALA A 156 5.73 11.63 -8.29
N CYS A 157 5.95 10.56 -7.51
CA CYS A 157 5.14 10.30 -6.33
C CYS A 157 5.57 11.22 -5.18
N GLU A 158 4.68 12.09 -4.73
CA GLU A 158 4.95 13.06 -3.65
C GLU A 158 5.03 12.39 -2.26
N ILE A 159 4.57 11.15 -2.14
CA ILE A 159 4.58 10.37 -0.89
C ILE A 159 5.49 9.15 -0.96
N TYR A 160 6.53 9.18 -1.81
CA TYR A 160 7.30 7.99 -2.21
C TYR A 160 7.80 7.11 -1.05
N GLU A 161 8.32 7.73 0.02
CA GLU A 161 8.90 7.01 1.16
C GLU A 161 7.84 6.38 2.07
N ASP A 162 6.65 6.96 2.17
CA ASP A 162 5.50 6.45 2.95
C ASP A 162 4.37 5.91 2.06
N ARG A 163 4.70 5.45 0.84
CA ARG A 163 3.75 4.74 -0.02
C ARG A 163 3.12 3.55 0.73
N PRO A 164 1.79 3.36 0.63
CA PRO A 164 1.10 2.22 1.22
C PRO A 164 1.65 0.86 0.78
N LEU A 165 1.37 -0.18 1.56
CA LEU A 165 1.70 -1.56 1.21
C LEU A 165 1.11 -1.95 -0.15
N ASP A 166 -0.09 -1.49 -0.47
CA ASP A 166 -0.76 -1.75 -1.74
C ASP A 166 0.05 -1.22 -2.95
N CYS A 167 0.65 -0.03 -2.82
CA CYS A 167 1.58 0.51 -3.82
C CYS A 167 2.88 -0.30 -3.95
N ARG A 168 3.30 -0.95 -2.87
CA ARG A 168 4.57 -1.69 -2.81
C ARG A 168 4.42 -3.09 -3.41
N MET A 169 3.25 -3.70 -3.23
CA MET A 169 2.91 -5.00 -3.82
C MET A 169 2.62 -4.91 -5.32
N VAL A 170 2.25 -3.74 -5.85
CA VAL A 170 2.02 -3.52 -7.29
C VAL A 170 3.25 -2.88 -7.93
N VAL A 171 4.01 -3.68 -8.65
CA VAL A 171 5.34 -3.31 -9.15
C VAL A 171 5.51 -3.72 -10.61
N ALA A 172 6.35 -2.98 -11.32
CA ALA A 172 6.79 -3.33 -12.66
C ALA A 172 8.29 -3.63 -12.63
N PHE A 173 8.68 -4.71 -13.31
CA PHE A 173 10.07 -5.15 -13.46
C PHE A 173 10.47 -5.12 -14.94
N ARG A 174 11.77 -4.99 -15.20
CA ARG A 174 12.39 -5.31 -16.50
C ARG A 174 11.76 -4.62 -17.73
N GLY A 175 11.62 -3.29 -17.71
CA GLY A 175 11.18 -2.52 -18.90
C GLY A 175 9.70 -2.66 -19.28
N VAL A 176 8.90 -3.39 -18.50
CA VAL A 176 7.47 -3.62 -18.75
C VAL A 176 6.60 -2.34 -18.57
N CYS A 177 7.24 -1.20 -18.27
CA CYS A 177 6.60 0.10 -18.04
C CYS A 177 6.17 0.86 -19.31
N GLU A 178 6.26 0.26 -20.49
CA GLU A 178 6.06 0.98 -21.77
C GLU A 178 4.58 1.21 -22.14
N SER A 179 3.64 0.48 -21.54
CA SER A 179 2.19 0.65 -21.79
C SER A 179 1.53 1.54 -20.74
N LYS A 180 0.52 2.35 -21.08
CA LYS A 180 -0.31 3.01 -20.04
C LYS A 180 -1.42 2.11 -19.50
N LYS A 181 -1.53 0.87 -19.99
CA LYS A 181 -2.55 -0.10 -19.60
C LYS A 181 -2.01 -1.05 -18.52
N LEU A 182 -2.77 -1.15 -17.44
CA LEU A 182 -2.47 -1.94 -16.24
C LEU A 182 -2.49 -3.46 -16.45
N GLU A 183 -2.79 -3.95 -17.65
CA GLU A 183 -2.70 -5.38 -18.01
C GLU A 183 -1.28 -5.97 -17.86
N HIS A 184 -0.28 -5.12 -17.58
CA HIS A 184 1.11 -5.51 -17.35
C HIS A 184 1.62 -5.29 -15.91
N ALA A 185 0.80 -4.76 -14.99
CA ALA A 185 1.21 -4.57 -13.60
C ALA A 185 1.41 -5.95 -12.93
N GLN A 186 2.60 -6.18 -12.38
CA GLN A 186 2.94 -7.44 -11.72
C GLN A 186 2.74 -7.29 -10.21
N ARG A 187 2.26 -8.35 -9.55
CA ARG A 187 2.31 -8.39 -8.09
C ARG A 187 3.62 -9.02 -7.64
N GLY A 188 4.40 -8.23 -6.90
CA GLY A 188 5.57 -8.66 -6.15
C GLY A 188 5.14 -9.41 -4.91
N VAL A 189 5.77 -10.56 -4.66
CA VAL A 189 5.51 -11.33 -3.46
C VAL A 189 6.82 -11.89 -2.89
N VAL A 190 7.52 -11.06 -2.11
CA VAL A 190 8.45 -11.55 -1.08
C VAL A 190 7.69 -11.90 0.20
N LEU A 191 8.27 -12.79 1.00
CA LEU A 191 7.72 -13.19 2.28
C LEU A 191 7.45 -11.99 3.20
N GLU A 192 8.33 -10.99 3.15
CA GLU A 192 8.22 -9.77 3.95
C GLU A 192 7.02 -8.89 3.54
N GLU A 193 6.65 -8.87 2.26
CA GLU A 193 5.41 -8.24 1.78
C GLU A 193 4.19 -9.04 2.22
N ALA A 194 4.28 -10.37 2.13
CA ALA A 194 3.20 -11.29 2.46
C ALA A 194 2.69 -11.11 3.88
N VAL A 195 3.61 -10.89 4.83
CA VAL A 195 3.28 -10.65 6.24
C VAL A 195 3.01 -9.18 6.54
N GLY A 196 3.21 -8.28 5.58
CA GLY A 196 3.20 -6.84 5.80
C GLY A 196 1.88 -6.31 6.37
N ALA A 197 0.74 -6.82 5.91
CA ALA A 197 -0.56 -6.43 6.45
C ALA A 197 -0.69 -6.79 7.95
N THR A 198 -0.20 -7.97 8.34
CA THR A 198 -0.17 -8.44 9.73
C THR A 198 0.80 -7.62 10.58
N VAL A 199 1.97 -7.27 10.03
CA VAL A 199 2.94 -6.37 10.69
C VAL A 199 2.30 -5.00 10.96
N ILE A 200 1.66 -4.37 9.95
CA ILE A 200 0.97 -3.08 10.10
C ILE A 200 -0.11 -3.15 11.16
N ALA A 201 -0.94 -4.20 11.14
CA ALA A 201 -1.97 -4.42 12.15
C ALA A 201 -1.38 -4.54 13.56
N LYS A 202 -0.28 -5.27 13.72
CA LYS A 202 0.42 -5.40 15.00
C LYS A 202 0.99 -4.07 15.48
N LEU A 203 1.63 -3.30 14.61
CA LEU A 203 2.14 -1.96 14.93
C LEU A 203 1.01 -1.03 15.40
N GLN A 204 -0.12 -1.03 14.69
CA GLN A 204 -1.27 -0.22 15.08
C GLN A 204 -1.88 -0.67 16.42
N HIS A 205 -2.01 -1.97 16.65
CA HIS A 205 -2.48 -2.52 17.91
C HIS A 205 -1.60 -2.06 19.09
N ASP A 206 -0.28 -2.10 18.92
CA ASP A 206 0.65 -1.72 19.97
C ASP A 206 0.63 -0.22 20.26
N MET A 207 0.41 0.61 19.23
CA MET A 207 0.19 2.06 19.35
C MET A 207 -1.19 2.41 19.95
N THR A 208 -2.17 1.52 19.83
CA THR A 208 -3.51 1.74 20.38
C THR A 208 -3.49 1.68 21.91
N PRO A 209 -4.10 2.66 22.62
CA PRO A 209 -4.18 2.65 24.08
C PRO A 209 -4.78 1.35 24.61
N LYS A 210 -4.22 0.79 25.70
CA LYS A 210 -4.63 -0.52 26.26
C LYS A 210 -6.15 -0.67 26.41
N ILE A 211 -6.83 0.37 26.89
CA ILE A 211 -8.29 0.42 27.08
C ILE A 211 -9.11 0.26 25.77
N LYS A 212 -8.52 0.60 24.62
CA LYS A 212 -9.14 0.52 23.29
C LYS A 212 -8.76 -0.77 22.55
N ARG A 213 -7.72 -1.50 22.97
CA ARG A 213 -7.24 -2.72 22.29
C ARG A 213 -8.27 -3.83 22.20
N ARG A 214 -9.18 -3.95 23.18
CA ARG A 214 -10.30 -4.91 23.14
C ARG A 214 -11.25 -4.76 21.94
N LYS A 215 -11.23 -3.60 21.26
CA LYS A 215 -12.02 -3.33 20.06
C LYS A 215 -11.24 -3.59 18.77
N PHE A 216 -9.97 -3.97 18.86
CA PHE A 216 -9.12 -4.24 17.70
C PHE A 216 -9.46 -5.62 17.13
N ARG A 217 -9.85 -5.69 15.86
CA ARG A 217 -10.33 -6.92 15.22
C ARG A 217 -9.27 -7.67 14.39
N GLY A 218 -7.98 -7.36 14.57
CA GLY A 218 -6.89 -8.03 13.85
C GLY A 218 -6.71 -7.54 12.42
N THR A 219 -7.79 -7.31 11.68
CA THR A 219 -7.80 -6.66 10.36
C THR A 219 -8.36 -5.25 10.47
N GLN A 220 -7.73 -4.31 9.77
CA GLN A 220 -8.16 -2.91 9.76
C GLN A 220 -8.94 -2.63 8.49
N PRO A 221 -10.00 -1.79 8.57
CA PRO A 221 -10.68 -1.35 7.37
C PRO A 221 -9.69 -0.57 6.51
N ILE A 222 -9.45 -1.08 5.31
CA ILE A 222 -8.73 -0.36 4.27
C ILE A 222 -9.69 0.59 3.57
N LYS A 223 -9.19 1.73 3.13
CA LYS A 223 -9.96 2.71 2.36
C LYS A 223 -9.12 3.19 1.19
N LEU A 224 -9.77 3.55 0.08
CA LEU A 224 -9.10 4.23 -1.02
C LEU A 224 -8.49 5.55 -0.54
N LEU A 225 -7.37 5.96 -1.14
CA LEU A 225 -6.77 7.28 -0.88
C LEU A 225 -7.78 8.42 -1.05
N GLN A 226 -8.66 8.33 -2.06
CA GLN A 226 -9.75 9.28 -2.27
C GLN A 226 -10.73 9.33 -1.10
N GLN A 227 -11.09 8.18 -0.51
CA GLN A 227 -11.95 8.15 0.66
C GLN A 227 -11.24 8.77 1.88
N TRP A 228 -9.95 8.50 2.04
CA TRP A 228 -9.15 9.16 3.08
C TRP A 228 -9.08 10.68 2.90
N LEU A 229 -8.94 11.16 1.67
CA LEU A 229 -8.97 12.58 1.34
C LEU A 229 -10.33 13.23 1.64
N ILE A 230 -11.45 12.54 1.40
CA ILE A 230 -12.78 13.00 1.82
C ILE A 230 -12.84 13.17 3.34
N LEU A 231 -12.43 12.14 4.09
CA LEU A 231 -12.43 12.16 5.55
C LEU A 231 -11.49 13.23 6.12
N TRP A 232 -10.34 13.43 5.49
CA TRP A 232 -9.40 14.49 5.85
C TRP A 232 -10.01 15.86 5.60
N LYS A 233 -10.60 16.11 4.43
CA LYS A 233 -11.22 17.41 4.12
C LYS A 233 -12.35 17.73 5.10
N GLN A 234 -13.22 16.77 5.42
CA GLN A 234 -14.32 16.94 6.39
C GLN A 234 -13.85 17.31 7.80
N LYS A 235 -12.65 16.89 8.22
CA LYS A 235 -12.10 17.23 9.53
C LYS A 235 -11.41 18.60 9.59
N ASN A 236 -11.11 19.18 8.42
CA ASN A 236 -10.36 20.44 8.28
C ASN A 236 -11.21 21.55 7.63
N LEU A 237 -12.52 21.31 7.47
CA LEU A 237 -13.55 22.32 7.19
C LEU A 237 -14.15 22.80 8.50
#